data_AF-A0A0G1Q3K5-F1
#
_entry.id   AF-A0A0G1Q3K5-F1
#
_cell.length_a   1.000
_cell.length_b   1.000
_cell.length_c   1.000
_cell.angle_alpha   90.00
_cell.angle_beta   90.00
_cell.angle_gamma   90.00
#
_symmetry.space_group_name_H-M   'P 1'
#
loop_
_entity.id
_entity.type
_entity.pdbx_description
1 polymer ?
#
loop_
_entity_poly.entity_id
_entity_poly.type
_entity_poly.pdbx_seq_one_letter_code
_entity_poly.pdbx_strand_id
1 'polypeptide(L)'
;YEYLMIGMVLQNASVRRSVQMFKALLENYGTLLEFDGKKLWCFWSPGKLQKVSEDDLRALKVGYRAKSIKKLDDYFSQGLINEKELRAKDRETQMAELLKLYGVGPATVWYLLFDVFHHWDFFNHVSPWEQKIYSKLFFDRNPENPVPVKKLLKHFEKFGKYKQLAVHYIWEDLFWKRKNEKIPWLEKEIRL
;
A
#
# COMPACT_ATOMS: atom_id res chain seq x y z
N TYR A 1 1.14 0.46 12.11
CA TYR A 1 -0.25 -0.11 12.17
C TYR A 1 -1.11 0.35 10.99
N GLU A 2 -1.33 1.65 10.81
CA GLU A 2 -2.20 2.21 9.77
C GLU A 2 -1.82 1.77 8.34
N TYR A 3 -0.53 1.87 7.98
CA TYR A 3 -0.07 1.45 6.64
C TYR A 3 -0.38 -0.03 6.35
N LEU A 4 -0.30 -0.92 7.34
CA LEU A 4 -0.67 -2.34 7.18
C LEU A 4 -2.15 -2.49 6.84
N MET A 5 -3.03 -1.72 7.49
CA MET A 5 -4.47 -1.71 7.19
C MET A 5 -4.75 -1.18 5.78
N ILE A 6 -4.04 -0.12 5.36
CA ILE A 6 -4.08 0.37 3.98
C ILE A 6 -3.63 -0.74 3.02
N GLY A 7 -2.55 -1.45 3.34
CA GLY A 7 -2.07 -2.59 2.58
C GLY A 7 -3.14 -3.66 2.33
N MET A 8 -4.02 -3.94 3.31
CA MET A 8 -5.11 -4.90 3.14
C MET A 8 -6.12 -4.45 2.09
N VAL A 9 -6.53 -3.17 2.13
CA VAL A 9 -7.51 -2.63 1.17
C VAL A 9 -6.95 -2.42 -0.23
N LEU A 10 -5.62 -2.35 -0.39
CA LEU A 10 -4.95 -2.26 -1.69
C LEU A 10 -4.88 -3.59 -2.45
N GLN A 11 -4.83 -4.72 -1.75
CA GLN A 11 -4.67 -6.04 -2.38
C GLN A 11 -5.81 -6.32 -3.37
N ASN A 12 -5.50 -6.74 -4.59
CA ASN A 12 -6.48 -7.18 -5.60
C ASN A 12 -7.68 -6.24 -5.76
N ALA A 13 -7.44 -4.92 -5.74
CA ALA A 13 -8.46 -3.90 -5.90
C ALA A 13 -7.94 -2.77 -6.79
N SER A 14 -8.83 -2.11 -7.53
CA SER A 14 -8.48 -0.85 -8.19
C SER A 14 -8.32 0.25 -7.15
N VAL A 15 -7.56 1.31 -7.50
CA VAL A 15 -7.37 2.48 -6.63
C VAL A 15 -8.71 3.04 -6.15
N ARG A 16 -9.66 3.23 -7.08
CA ARG A 16 -11.02 3.68 -6.75
C ARG A 16 -11.71 2.78 -5.72
N ARG A 17 -11.57 1.46 -5.84
CA ARG A 17 -12.19 0.51 -4.92
C ARG A 17 -11.52 0.54 -3.55
N SER A 18 -10.20 0.64 -3.50
CA SER A 18 -9.44 0.77 -2.24
C SER A 18 -9.80 2.05 -1.50
N VAL A 19 -9.90 3.18 -2.20
CA VAL A 19 -10.35 4.46 -1.62
C VAL A 19 -11.74 4.36 -1.02
N GLN A 20 -12.69 3.71 -1.73
CA GLN A 20 -14.05 3.49 -1.20
C GLN A 20 -14.05 2.62 0.06
N MET A 21 -13.31 1.51 0.06
CA MET A 21 -13.22 0.62 1.23
C MET A 21 -12.59 1.35 2.43
N PHE A 22 -11.52 2.09 2.19
CA PHE A 22 -10.83 2.83 3.24
C PHE A 22 -11.68 3.95 3.82
N LYS A 23 -12.38 4.71 2.97
CA LYS A 23 -13.33 5.74 3.39
C LYS A 23 -14.46 5.15 4.25
N ALA A 24 -15.04 4.02 3.83
CA ALA A 24 -16.09 3.36 4.61
C ALA A 24 -15.59 2.92 5.99
N LEU A 25 -14.36 2.39 6.09
CA LEU A 25 -13.76 2.03 7.37
C LEU A 25 -13.55 3.26 8.26
N LEU A 26 -13.02 4.36 7.71
CA LEU A 26 -12.81 5.61 8.44
C LEU A 26 -14.11 6.22 8.96
N GLU A 27 -15.15 6.26 8.13
CA GLU A 27 -16.46 6.82 8.50
C GLU A 27 -17.18 6.02 9.60
N ASN A 28 -16.92 4.71 9.70
CA ASN A 28 -17.58 3.84 10.69
C ASN A 28 -16.75 3.63 11.96
N TYR A 29 -15.42 3.61 11.86
CA TYR A 29 -14.55 3.25 12.98
C TYR A 29 -13.48 4.28 13.32
N GLY A 30 -13.23 5.24 12.42
CA GLY A 30 -12.36 6.37 12.69
C GLY A 30 -12.96 7.36 13.68
N THR A 31 -12.19 8.40 14.00
CA THR A 31 -12.65 9.50 14.86
C THR A 31 -12.86 10.75 14.02
N LEU A 32 -14.08 11.29 14.03
CA LEU A 32 -14.38 12.55 13.34
C LEU A 32 -13.73 13.71 14.10
N LEU A 33 -12.90 14.47 13.40
CA LEU A 33 -12.25 15.68 13.87
C LEU A 33 -12.67 16.87 13.01
N GLU A 34 -12.53 18.08 13.55
CA GLU A 34 -12.74 19.31 12.81
C GLU A 34 -11.55 20.25 13.02
N PHE A 35 -11.02 20.79 11.92
CA PHE A 35 -9.95 21.77 11.93
C PHE A 35 -10.21 22.80 10.82
N ASP A 36 -10.18 24.09 11.16
CA ASP A 36 -10.43 25.18 10.20
C ASP A 36 -11.75 25.01 9.41
N GLY A 37 -12.82 24.61 10.13
CA GLY A 37 -14.15 24.34 9.55
C GLY A 37 -14.22 23.11 8.63
N LYS A 38 -13.15 22.31 8.55
CA LYS A 38 -13.09 21.10 7.72
C LYS A 38 -13.18 19.85 8.59
N LYS A 39 -14.14 18.99 8.25
CA LYS A 39 -14.31 17.66 8.87
C LYS A 39 -13.32 16.66 8.28
N LEU A 40 -12.60 15.96 9.15
CA LEU A 40 -11.57 14.98 8.81
C LEU A 40 -11.79 13.71 9.64
N TRP A 41 -11.55 12.55 9.04
CA TRP A 41 -11.57 11.29 9.77
C TRP A 41 -10.15 10.90 10.16
N CYS A 42 -9.89 10.83 11.47
CA CYS A 42 -8.66 10.29 12.01
C CYS A 42 -8.71 8.76 12.05
N PHE A 43 -7.59 8.12 11.74
CA PHE A 43 -7.46 6.67 11.82
C PHE A 43 -7.68 6.18 13.26
N TRP A 44 -8.21 4.97 13.41
CA TRP A 44 -8.45 4.41 14.75
C TRP A 44 -7.19 3.84 15.38
N SER A 45 -7.16 3.82 16.72
CA SER A 45 -6.09 3.17 17.47
C SER A 45 -6.19 1.64 17.37
N PRO A 46 -5.07 0.90 17.48
CA PRO A 46 -5.12 -0.55 17.61
C PRO A 46 -6.06 -1.01 18.73
N GLY A 47 -6.78 -2.11 18.49
CA GLY A 47 -7.77 -2.68 19.39
C GLY A 47 -9.18 -2.08 19.25
N LYS A 48 -9.36 -1.00 18.47
CA LYS A 48 -10.69 -0.38 18.26
C LYS A 48 -11.69 -1.36 17.65
N LEU A 49 -11.24 -2.32 16.86
CA LEU A 49 -12.10 -3.28 16.16
C LEU A 49 -12.33 -4.57 16.94
N GLN A 50 -11.83 -4.71 18.18
CA GLN A 50 -11.97 -5.94 18.97
C GLN A 50 -13.42 -6.41 19.13
N LYS A 51 -14.35 -5.47 19.35
CA LYS A 51 -15.78 -5.75 19.54
C LYS A 51 -16.58 -5.77 18.24
N VAL A 52 -15.94 -5.46 17.11
CA VAL A 52 -16.58 -5.45 15.79
C VAL A 52 -16.53 -6.86 15.22
N SER A 53 -17.66 -7.39 14.75
CA SER A 53 -17.71 -8.72 14.15
C SER A 53 -17.09 -8.71 12.74
N GLU A 54 -16.68 -9.89 12.25
CA GLU A 54 -16.24 -10.02 10.85
C GLU A 54 -17.38 -9.66 9.88
N ASP A 55 -18.63 -9.94 10.24
CA ASP A 55 -19.80 -9.65 9.41
C ASP A 55 -20.08 -8.15 9.31
N ASP A 56 -19.91 -7.38 10.40
CA ASP A 56 -20.01 -5.92 10.37
C ASP A 56 -18.94 -5.30 9.45
N LEU A 57 -17.73 -5.84 9.48
CA LEU A 57 -16.68 -5.44 8.54
C LEU A 57 -17.06 -5.80 7.11
N ARG A 58 -17.61 -6.99 6.86
CA ARG A 58 -18.08 -7.42 5.53
C ARG A 58 -19.22 -6.54 5.02
N ALA A 59 -20.09 -6.02 5.87
CA ALA A 59 -21.16 -5.09 5.51
C ALA A 59 -20.62 -3.78 4.90
N LEU A 60 -19.40 -3.36 5.26
CA LEU A 60 -18.68 -2.26 4.61
C LEU A 60 -18.11 -2.61 3.23
N LYS A 61 -18.46 -3.79 2.71
CA LYS A 61 -18.07 -4.31 1.40
C LYS A 61 -16.56 -4.54 1.25
N VAL A 62 -15.79 -4.66 2.34
CA VAL A 62 -14.34 -4.96 2.26
C VAL A 62 -14.06 -6.41 1.78
N GLY A 63 -15.10 -7.25 1.75
CA GLY A 63 -15.05 -8.62 1.21
C GLY A 63 -14.20 -9.54 2.08
N TYR A 64 -13.38 -10.38 1.44
CA TYR A 64 -12.51 -11.34 2.15
C TYR A 64 -11.49 -10.66 3.09
N ARG A 65 -11.23 -9.36 2.89
CA ARG A 65 -10.26 -8.58 3.67
C ARG A 65 -10.73 -8.33 5.11
N ALA A 66 -12.03 -8.50 5.40
CA ALA A 66 -12.59 -8.33 6.74
C ALA A 66 -11.82 -9.16 7.78
N LYS A 67 -11.53 -10.43 7.43
CA LYS A 67 -10.77 -11.34 8.28
C LYS A 67 -9.34 -10.85 8.54
N SER A 68 -8.66 -10.35 7.52
CA SER A 68 -7.29 -9.82 7.66
C SER A 68 -7.26 -8.54 8.49
N ILE A 69 -8.21 -7.62 8.26
CA ILE A 69 -8.36 -6.40 9.06
C ILE A 69 -8.58 -6.76 10.54
N LYS A 70 -9.50 -7.67 10.84
CA LYS A 70 -9.77 -8.08 12.23
C LYS A 70 -8.55 -8.71 12.89
N LYS A 71 -7.89 -9.66 12.23
CA LYS A 71 -6.69 -10.32 12.76
C LYS A 71 -5.54 -9.34 12.98
N LEU A 72 -5.32 -8.40 12.05
CA LEU A 72 -4.30 -7.37 12.24
C LEU A 72 -4.60 -6.50 13.45
N ASP A 73 -5.84 -6.09 13.66
CA ASP A 73 -6.21 -5.34 14.87
C ASP A 73 -5.92 -6.14 16.14
N ASP A 74 -6.28 -7.42 16.13
CA ASP A 74 -6.05 -8.32 17.25
C ASP A 74 -4.55 -8.48 17.56
N TYR A 75 -3.70 -8.72 16.55
CA TYR A 75 -2.25 -8.85 16.74
C TYR A 75 -1.62 -7.63 17.44
N PHE A 76 -2.00 -6.41 17.03
CA PHE A 76 -1.48 -5.20 17.65
C PHE A 76 -2.07 -5.00 19.05
N SER A 77 -3.37 -5.26 19.24
CA SER A 77 -4.03 -5.11 20.54
C SER A 77 -3.50 -6.07 21.61
N GLN A 78 -3.04 -7.26 21.19
CA GLN A 78 -2.45 -8.28 22.06
C GLN A 78 -0.93 -8.12 22.23
N GLY A 79 -0.32 -7.11 21.60
CA GLY A 79 1.13 -6.90 21.66
C GLY A 79 1.95 -7.97 20.93
N LEU A 80 1.34 -8.77 20.05
CA LEU A 80 2.01 -9.81 19.27
C LEU A 80 2.90 -9.24 18.16
N ILE A 81 2.73 -7.95 17.86
CA ILE A 81 3.60 -7.19 16.97
C ILE A 81 3.86 -5.82 17.57
N ASN A 82 5.13 -5.42 17.59
CA ASN A 82 5.57 -4.10 18.03
C ASN A 82 6.39 -3.43 16.92
N GLU A 83 5.84 -2.35 16.36
CA GLU A 83 6.51 -1.60 15.29
C GLU A 83 7.85 -1.01 15.74
N LYS A 84 7.94 -0.49 16.98
CA LYS A 84 9.18 0.12 17.49
C LYS A 84 10.29 -0.91 17.62
N GLU A 85 9.96 -2.12 18.06
CA GLU A 85 10.92 -3.22 18.12
C GLU A 85 11.34 -3.67 16.72
N LEU A 86 10.39 -3.79 15.78
CA LEU A 86 10.70 -4.14 14.38
C LEU A 86 11.65 -3.13 13.73
N ARG A 87 11.49 -1.82 14.01
CA ARG A 87 12.39 -0.77 13.49
C ARG A 87 13.85 -0.96 13.91
N ALA A 88 14.10 -1.63 15.04
CA ALA A 88 15.45 -1.92 15.53
C ALA A 88 16.04 -3.24 14.97
N LYS A 89 15.26 -4.02 14.21
CA LYS A 89 15.71 -5.27 13.58
C LYS A 89 16.32 -5.02 12.20
N ASP A 90 17.13 -5.97 11.74
CA ASP A 90 17.61 -6.00 10.37
C ASP A 90 16.47 -6.27 9.37
N ARG A 91 16.75 -6.01 8.09
CA ARG A 91 15.77 -6.12 7.00
C ARG A 91 15.17 -7.51 6.85
N GLU A 92 15.97 -8.56 7.02
CA GLU A 92 15.51 -9.94 6.82
C GLU A 92 14.57 -10.35 7.94
N THR A 93 14.91 -10.00 9.18
CA THR A 93 14.04 -10.17 10.34
C THR A 93 12.74 -9.39 10.17
N GLN A 94 12.79 -8.11 9.77
CA GLN A 94 11.59 -7.31 9.51
C GLN A 94 10.68 -7.98 8.47
N MET A 95 11.25 -8.43 7.35
CA MET A 95 10.51 -9.13 6.30
C MET A 95 9.86 -10.42 6.81
N ALA A 96 10.61 -11.24 7.54
CA ALA A 96 10.14 -12.51 8.07
C ALA A 96 9.00 -12.34 9.07
N GLU A 97 9.11 -11.39 10.01
CA GLU A 97 8.06 -11.11 10.98
C GLU A 97 6.78 -10.57 10.32
N LEU A 98 6.90 -9.66 9.35
CA LEU A 98 5.75 -9.12 8.64
C LEU A 98 5.00 -10.19 7.84
N LEU A 99 5.72 -11.13 7.22
CA LEU A 99 5.12 -12.24 6.44
C LEU A 99 4.37 -13.26 7.31
N LYS A 100 4.58 -13.29 8.63
CA LYS A 100 3.81 -14.15 9.55
C LYS A 100 2.38 -13.63 9.77
N LEU A 101 2.12 -12.36 9.49
CA LEU A 101 0.82 -11.74 9.72
C LEU A 101 -0.19 -12.23 8.69
N TYR A 102 -1.35 -12.67 9.16
CA TYR A 102 -2.40 -13.17 8.28
C TYR A 102 -2.84 -12.12 7.25
N GLY A 103 -2.76 -12.48 5.97
CA GLY A 103 -3.12 -11.60 4.86
C GLY A 103 -2.01 -10.65 4.42
N VAL A 104 -0.84 -10.63 5.07
CA VAL A 104 0.31 -9.85 4.62
C VAL A 104 1.16 -10.68 3.67
N GLY A 105 1.20 -10.26 2.40
CA GLY A 105 1.99 -10.90 1.36
C GLY A 105 3.21 -10.08 0.93
N PRO A 106 4.07 -10.62 0.04
CA PRO A 106 5.31 -9.98 -0.39
C PRO A 106 5.15 -8.54 -0.90
N ALA A 107 4.05 -8.23 -1.61
CA ALA A 107 3.79 -6.86 -2.08
C ALA A 107 3.54 -5.88 -0.93
N THR A 108 2.76 -6.27 0.09
CA THR A 108 2.54 -5.44 1.27
C THR A 108 3.82 -5.24 2.07
N VAL A 109 4.64 -6.29 2.21
CA VAL A 109 5.95 -6.20 2.87
C VAL A 109 6.91 -5.30 2.10
N TRP A 110 6.88 -5.37 0.77
CA TRP A 110 7.67 -4.49 -0.09
C TRP A 110 7.37 -3.02 0.15
N TYR A 111 6.09 -2.61 0.18
CA TYR A 111 5.72 -1.24 0.53
C TYR A 111 6.19 -0.86 1.93
N LEU A 112 6.00 -1.72 2.94
CA LEU A 112 6.39 -1.40 4.33
C LEU A 112 7.89 -1.25 4.50
N LEU A 113 8.69 -2.15 3.90
CA LEU A 113 10.14 -2.08 4.00
C LEU A 113 10.69 -0.79 3.41
N PHE A 114 10.05 -0.27 2.36
CA PHE A 114 10.40 1.04 1.82
C PHE A 114 9.79 2.21 2.61
N ASP A 115 8.46 2.34 2.66
CA ASP A 115 7.76 3.53 3.17
C ASP A 115 7.83 3.69 4.69
N VAL A 116 7.95 2.58 5.43
CA VAL A 116 7.94 2.59 6.90
C VAL A 116 9.34 2.37 7.46
N PHE A 117 10.08 1.40 6.93
CA PHE A 117 11.40 1.01 7.43
C PHE A 117 12.58 1.64 6.66
N HIS A 118 12.31 2.41 5.59
CA HIS A 118 13.30 3.20 4.85
C HIS A 118 14.43 2.37 4.21
N HIS A 119 14.17 1.14 3.80
CA HIS A 119 15.08 0.38 2.94
C HIS A 119 14.97 0.90 1.49
N TRP A 120 15.64 2.02 1.21
CA TRP A 120 15.56 2.72 -0.09
C TRP A 120 16.10 1.95 -1.30
N ASP A 121 16.82 0.85 -1.03
CA ASP A 121 17.28 -0.09 -2.04
C ASP A 121 16.29 -1.24 -2.27
N PHE A 122 15.26 -1.38 -1.45
CA PHE A 122 14.36 -2.54 -1.47
C PHE A 122 13.36 -2.44 -2.62
N PHE A 123 13.78 -2.94 -3.78
CA PHE A 123 12.98 -3.03 -5.00
C PHE A 123 13.17 -4.39 -5.67
N ASN A 124 12.39 -5.38 -5.21
CA ASN A 124 12.46 -6.76 -5.70
C ASN A 124 11.12 -7.29 -6.25
N HIS A 125 10.07 -6.48 -6.15
CA HIS A 125 8.74 -6.80 -6.64
C HIS A 125 8.22 -5.65 -7.50
N VAL A 126 7.49 -5.99 -8.55
CA VAL A 126 6.75 -5.05 -9.39
C VAL A 126 5.40 -5.68 -9.66
N SER A 127 4.32 -5.06 -9.18
CA SER A 127 2.97 -5.57 -9.42
C SER A 127 2.58 -5.44 -10.90
N PRO A 128 1.58 -6.19 -11.39
CA PRO A 128 1.17 -6.11 -12.80
C PRO A 128 0.81 -4.70 -13.26
N TRP A 129 0.17 -3.90 -12.39
CA TRP A 129 -0.20 -2.52 -12.72
C TRP A 129 1.01 -1.59 -12.84
N GLU A 130 1.95 -1.67 -11.89
CA GLU A 130 3.20 -0.91 -11.95
C GLU A 130 4.06 -1.34 -13.13
N GLN A 131 4.05 -2.64 -13.48
CA GLN A 131 4.73 -3.18 -14.64
C GLN A 131 4.27 -2.48 -15.93
N LYS A 132 2.96 -2.24 -16.09
CA LYS A 132 2.40 -1.50 -17.23
C LYS A 132 2.94 -0.07 -17.29
N ILE A 133 2.87 0.64 -16.17
CA ILE A 133 3.31 2.04 -16.06
C ILE A 133 4.80 2.16 -16.34
N TYR A 134 5.64 1.34 -15.68
CA TYR A 134 7.09 1.37 -15.90
C TYR A 134 7.47 0.96 -17.33
N SER A 135 6.76 0.01 -17.93
CA SER A 135 6.99 -0.35 -19.34
C SER A 135 6.76 0.83 -20.28
N LYS A 136 5.73 1.63 -20.01
CA LYS A 136 5.46 2.85 -20.78
C LYS A 136 6.49 3.94 -20.51
N LEU A 137 6.82 4.22 -19.26
CA LEU A 137 7.72 5.32 -18.90
C LEU A 137 9.18 5.08 -19.32
N PHE A 138 9.70 3.88 -19.12
CA PHE A 138 11.14 3.61 -19.27
C PHE A 138 11.51 2.94 -20.59
N PHE A 139 10.54 2.38 -21.30
CA PHE A 139 10.77 1.62 -22.53
C PHE A 139 9.84 2.02 -23.68
N ASP A 140 9.00 3.03 -23.46
CA ASP A 140 7.95 3.45 -24.39
C ASP A 140 7.11 2.29 -24.96
N ARG A 141 6.88 1.26 -24.14
CA ARG A 141 6.07 0.10 -24.52
C ARG A 141 4.60 0.34 -24.21
N ASN A 142 3.74 -0.25 -25.05
CA ASN A 142 2.30 -0.23 -24.83
C ASN A 142 1.97 -0.93 -23.48
N PRO A 143 1.20 -0.29 -22.57
CA PRO A 143 0.74 -0.90 -21.32
C PRO A 143 0.08 -2.28 -21.47
N GLU A 144 -0.55 -2.57 -22.61
CA GLU A 144 -1.18 -3.88 -22.88
C GLU A 144 -0.17 -4.97 -23.29
N ASN A 145 1.09 -4.60 -23.55
CA ASN A 145 2.20 -5.52 -23.83
C ASN A 145 3.47 -5.08 -23.07
N PRO A 146 3.47 -5.22 -21.73
CA PRO A 146 4.55 -4.71 -20.88
C PRO A 146 5.85 -5.51 -21.05
N VAL A 147 6.99 -4.90 -20.75
CA VAL A 147 8.27 -5.62 -20.70
C VAL A 147 8.32 -6.57 -19.51
N PRO A 148 9.09 -7.67 -19.55
CA PRO A 148 9.21 -8.59 -18.42
C PRO A 148 9.71 -7.91 -17.14
N VAL A 149 9.17 -8.28 -15.98
CA VAL A 149 9.58 -7.75 -14.65
C VAL A 149 11.10 -7.84 -14.44
N LYS A 150 11.73 -8.93 -14.86
CA LYS A 150 13.20 -9.10 -14.78
C LYS A 150 13.97 -7.99 -15.53
N LYS A 151 13.44 -7.50 -16.65
CA LYS A 151 14.03 -6.39 -17.42
C LYS A 151 13.87 -5.06 -16.69
N LEU A 152 12.72 -4.84 -16.03
CA LEU A 152 12.48 -3.67 -15.20
C LEU A 152 13.45 -3.65 -14.02
N LEU A 153 13.49 -4.72 -13.22
CA LEU A 153 14.39 -4.81 -12.06
C LEU A 153 15.86 -4.53 -12.47
N LYS A 154 16.32 -5.16 -13.56
CA LYS A 154 17.67 -4.92 -14.11
C LYS A 154 17.90 -3.45 -14.52
N HIS A 155 16.90 -2.77 -15.06
CA HIS A 155 17.02 -1.35 -15.43
C HIS A 155 17.25 -0.45 -14.22
N PHE A 156 16.62 -0.75 -13.09
CA PHE A 156 16.71 0.06 -11.88
C PHE A 156 17.97 -0.21 -11.05
N GLU A 157 18.70 -1.32 -11.28
CA GLU A 157 19.98 -1.57 -10.60
C GLU A 157 21.01 -0.46 -10.79
N LYS A 158 20.93 0.32 -11.88
CA LYS A 158 21.81 1.48 -12.13
C LYS A 158 21.73 2.57 -11.04
N PHE A 159 20.64 2.59 -10.27
CA PHE A 159 20.43 3.54 -9.17
C PHE A 159 20.97 3.02 -7.82
N GLY A 160 21.52 1.79 -7.79
CA GLY A 160 22.17 1.20 -6.62
C GLY A 160 21.31 1.28 -5.36
N LYS A 161 21.87 1.82 -4.28
CA LYS A 161 21.22 1.95 -2.96
C LYS A 161 20.00 2.89 -2.92
N TYR A 162 19.69 3.57 -4.02
CA TYR A 162 18.56 4.51 -4.13
C TYR A 162 17.53 4.06 -5.16
N LYS A 163 17.57 2.80 -5.61
CA LYS A 163 16.71 2.36 -6.72
C LYS A 163 15.22 2.50 -6.46
N GLN A 164 14.75 2.20 -5.25
CA GLN A 164 13.33 2.42 -4.93
C GLN A 164 13.02 3.91 -4.77
N LEU A 165 13.92 4.68 -4.17
CA LEU A 165 13.75 6.12 -4.05
C LEU A 165 13.65 6.82 -5.43
N ALA A 166 14.46 6.39 -6.40
CA ALA A 166 14.40 6.87 -7.78
C ALA A 166 13.05 6.54 -8.44
N VAL A 167 12.50 5.34 -8.21
CA VAL A 167 11.15 4.97 -8.65
C VAL A 167 10.10 5.90 -8.04
N HIS A 168 10.18 6.20 -6.74
CA HIS A 168 9.25 7.10 -6.07
C HIS A 168 9.27 8.52 -6.64
N TYR A 169 10.44 9.10 -6.93
CA TYR A 169 10.50 10.41 -7.60
C TYR A 169 9.78 10.43 -8.95
N ILE A 170 9.79 9.31 -9.67
CA ILE A 170 9.15 9.19 -10.98
C ILE A 170 7.63 9.06 -10.83
N TRP A 171 7.15 8.41 -9.76
CA TRP A 171 5.74 8.45 -9.40
C TRP A 171 5.28 9.87 -9.08
N GLU A 172 6.03 10.60 -8.26
CA GLU A 172 5.71 11.97 -7.91
C GLU A 172 5.67 12.88 -9.15
N ASP A 173 6.67 12.80 -10.02
CA ASP A 173 6.68 13.55 -11.29
C ASP A 173 5.48 13.17 -12.19
N LEU A 174 5.18 11.88 -12.34
CA LEU A 174 4.05 11.42 -13.16
C LEU A 174 2.71 11.94 -12.63
N PHE A 175 2.48 11.86 -11.32
CA PHE A 175 1.22 12.29 -10.71
C PHE A 175 1.12 13.80 -10.62
N TRP A 176 2.24 14.50 -10.45
CA TRP A 176 2.32 15.94 -10.58
C TRP A 176 1.92 16.39 -12.00
N LYS A 177 2.51 15.78 -13.03
CA LYS A 177 2.12 16.04 -14.44
C LYS A 177 0.64 15.75 -14.67
N ARG A 178 0.15 14.59 -14.22
CA ARG A 178 -1.28 14.23 -14.34
C ARG A 178 -2.22 15.26 -13.71
N LYS A 179 -1.83 15.86 -12.59
CA LYS A 179 -2.64 16.89 -11.93
C LYS A 179 -2.76 18.17 -12.77
N ASN A 180 -1.75 18.49 -13.56
CA ASN A 180 -1.66 19.72 -14.33
C ASN A 180 -2.00 19.52 -15.83
N GLU A 181 -1.94 18.28 -16.31
CA GLU A 181 -2.09 17.91 -17.72
C GLU A 181 -2.84 16.58 -17.86
N LYS A 182 -3.62 16.44 -18.94
CA LYS A 182 -4.30 15.18 -19.21
C LYS A 182 -3.32 14.17 -19.82
N ILE A 183 -3.18 13.00 -19.19
CA ILE A 183 -2.33 11.91 -19.68
C ILE A 183 -3.22 10.73 -20.11
N PRO A 184 -3.66 10.63 -21.39
CA PRO A 184 -4.75 9.74 -21.79
C PRO A 184 -4.48 8.25 -21.54
N TRP A 185 -3.23 7.82 -21.72
CA TRP A 185 -2.86 6.42 -21.47
C TRP A 185 -2.90 6.08 -19.97
N LEU A 186 -2.54 7.04 -19.10
CA LEU A 186 -2.51 6.85 -17.65
C LEU A 186 -3.91 6.87 -17.04
N GLU A 187 -4.82 7.73 -17.53
CA GLU A 187 -6.20 7.76 -17.06
C GLU A 187 -6.92 6.42 -17.26
N LYS A 188 -6.62 5.70 -18.34
CA LYS A 188 -7.15 4.35 -18.59
C LYS A 188 -6.73 3.34 -17.52
N GLU A 189 -5.54 3.52 -16.95
CA GLU A 189 -4.98 2.65 -15.92
C GLU A 189 -5.45 3.03 -14.51
N ILE A 190 -5.63 4.32 -14.21
CA ILE A 190 -5.98 4.79 -12.86
C ILE A 190 -7.46 4.58 -12.53
N ARG A 191 -8.36 4.86 -13.48
CA ARG A 191 -9.83 4.68 -13.34
C ARG A 191 -10.41 5.24 -12.02
N LEU A 192 -9.86 6.35 -11.53
CA LEU A 192 -10.35 7.06 -10.33
C LEU A 192 -11.76 7.62 -10.57
#